data_AF-A0AAD9N6T1-F1
#
_entry.id   AF-A0AAD9N6T1-F1
#
_cell.length_a   1.000
_cell.length_b   1.000
_cell.length_c   1.000
_cell.angle_alpha   90.00
_cell.angle_beta   90.00
_cell.angle_gamma   90.00
#
_symmetry.space_group_name_H-M   'P 1'
#
loop_
_entity.id
_entity.type
_entity.pdbx_description
1 polymer ?
#
loop_
_entity_poly.entity_id
_entity_poly.type
_entity_poly.pdbx_seq_one_letter_code
_entity_poly.pdbx_strand_id
1 'polypeptide(L)'
;MANINPDLQKERQNGTFNVEKLTHVLDADEFVTERRHYIGTFVRGLETTATYDPKTEEFILNSPTLTSTKWWPGGLGRTCNYGIVMALLYIDGKNYGMHPFIVQLRSLETHEPLPGIMIGDLGPKFGFHTIDNGFLQFDHARIPRENMLMKNSQVLKDGTYVKNTKHDKSSYGAMVFVRSTMIHHVAALGLAKACTIAIRYSLIRRQAERNKSQPEPQILDYQTQQYKLFPLLASAYAIWFTGVKIREMYFTINYDIQQGDTEKLPELHALSSGLKALTTSMASWGVERCRLACGGHGYSAASGLPKIYVNAHCHYYMVLVFESIVESVEDNDVKDVLRQLCQLFAVFGILENSGDFIQDGFLGNDQMELVKQKELRLLSDIRRNAVLLVDAFDFHDIQLGSILGRFDGNVYENLLKWAKNSPLNKPEVQESYVKYLQPLLKPNKSKL
;
A
#
# COMPACT_ATOMS: atom_id res chain seq x y z
N MET A 1 22.72 -25.45 -0.24
CA MET A 1 22.48 -24.39 -1.24
C MET A 1 21.62 -24.98 -2.33
N ALA A 2 20.43 -24.43 -2.60
CA ALA A 2 19.57 -24.89 -3.68
C ALA A 2 20.19 -24.53 -5.03
N ASN A 3 20.03 -25.38 -6.06
CA ASN A 3 20.47 -25.07 -7.42
C ASN A 3 19.64 -23.89 -7.95
N ILE A 4 20.30 -22.74 -8.16
CA ILE A 4 19.70 -21.53 -8.75
C ILE A 4 19.39 -21.81 -10.23
N ASN A 5 18.24 -21.33 -10.71
CA ASN A 5 17.79 -21.46 -12.09
C ASN A 5 18.84 -20.89 -13.06
N PRO A 6 19.23 -21.63 -14.12
CA PRO A 6 20.28 -21.22 -15.06
C PRO A 6 20.02 -19.88 -15.75
N ASP A 7 18.77 -19.53 -16.04
CA ASP A 7 18.43 -18.27 -16.72
C ASP A 7 18.64 -17.09 -15.76
N LEU A 8 18.24 -17.20 -14.49
CA LEU A 8 18.52 -16.17 -13.49
C LEU A 8 20.01 -16.05 -13.20
N GLN A 9 20.72 -17.18 -13.15
CA GLN A 9 22.16 -17.17 -12.95
C GLN A 9 22.88 -16.45 -14.10
N LYS A 10 22.43 -16.67 -15.34
CA LYS A 10 22.94 -15.98 -16.52
C LYS A 10 22.63 -14.48 -16.52
N GLU A 11 21.42 -14.07 -16.14
CA GLU A 11 21.07 -12.64 -16.05
C GLU A 11 21.88 -11.92 -14.96
N ARG A 12 22.08 -12.56 -13.78
CA ARG A 12 22.92 -12.02 -12.70
C ARG A 12 24.38 -11.86 -13.11
N GLN A 13 24.92 -12.80 -13.90
CA GLN A 13 26.28 -12.74 -14.42
C GLN A 13 26.47 -11.68 -15.52
N ASN A 14 25.39 -11.28 -16.20
CA ASN A 14 25.44 -10.30 -17.29
C ASN A 14 25.35 -8.84 -16.83
N GLY A 15 25.06 -8.60 -15.55
CA GLY A 15 24.91 -7.27 -14.97
C GLY A 15 26.21 -6.49 -14.84
N THR A 16 26.10 -5.17 -14.76
CA THR A 16 27.25 -4.26 -14.85
C THR A 16 27.63 -3.59 -13.54
N PHE A 17 26.94 -3.86 -12.42
CA PHE A 17 27.18 -3.20 -11.15
C PHE A 17 27.07 -4.18 -9.97
N ASN A 18 27.65 -3.80 -8.82
CA ASN A 18 27.55 -4.59 -7.59
C ASN A 18 26.21 -4.30 -6.89
N VAL A 19 25.42 -5.37 -6.71
CA VAL A 19 24.09 -5.34 -6.09
C VAL A 19 24.12 -4.79 -4.66
N GLU A 20 25.04 -5.27 -3.83
CA GLU A 20 25.19 -4.91 -2.41
C GLU A 20 25.53 -3.43 -2.22
N LYS A 21 26.41 -2.89 -3.07
CA LYS A 21 26.71 -1.45 -3.08
C LYS A 21 25.49 -0.60 -3.43
N LEU A 22 24.68 -1.04 -4.40
CA LEU A 22 23.44 -0.34 -4.73
C LEU A 22 22.43 -0.44 -3.58
N THR A 23 22.33 -1.59 -2.91
CA THR A 23 21.49 -1.76 -1.72
C THR A 23 21.83 -0.73 -0.64
N HIS A 24 23.11 -0.48 -0.37
CA HIS A 24 23.58 0.52 0.60
C HIS A 24 23.19 1.95 0.19
N VAL A 25 23.30 2.27 -1.10
CA VAL A 25 22.88 3.58 -1.63
C VAL A 25 21.36 3.76 -1.52
N LEU A 26 20.57 2.72 -1.83
CA LEU A 26 19.11 2.76 -1.73
C LEU A 26 18.63 3.03 -0.30
N ASP A 27 19.41 2.60 0.68
CA ASP A 27 19.13 2.77 2.11
C ASP A 27 19.86 3.96 2.75
N ALA A 28 20.57 4.77 1.94
CA ALA A 28 21.42 5.89 2.34
C ALA A 28 22.78 5.53 2.96
N ASP A 29 22.94 4.40 3.65
CA ASP A 29 24.24 3.83 4.04
C ASP A 29 24.14 2.33 4.41
N GLU A 30 25.30 1.68 4.58
CA GLU A 30 25.43 0.27 4.99
C GLU A 30 24.74 -0.04 6.33
N PHE A 31 24.84 0.87 7.31
CA PHE A 31 24.22 0.71 8.63
C PHE A 31 22.68 0.75 8.54
N VAL A 32 22.11 1.57 7.65
CA VAL A 32 20.68 1.61 7.39
C VAL A 32 20.21 0.41 6.57
N THR A 33 21.02 -0.14 5.66
CA THR A 33 20.73 -1.42 4.99
C THR A 33 20.59 -2.57 5.98
N GLU A 34 21.57 -2.74 6.87
CA GLU A 34 21.50 -3.75 7.94
C GLU A 34 20.24 -3.58 8.80
N ARG A 35 19.82 -2.32 9.03
CA ARG A 35 18.63 -1.98 9.80
C ARG A 35 17.31 -2.16 9.03
N ARG A 36 17.27 -1.95 7.70
CA ARG A 36 16.08 -2.17 6.85
C ARG A 36 15.69 -3.64 6.78
N HIS A 37 16.66 -4.56 6.77
CA HIS A 37 16.41 -5.99 6.88
C HIS A 37 15.56 -6.36 8.12
N TYR A 38 15.48 -5.46 9.10
CA TYR A 38 14.72 -5.63 10.32
C TYR A 38 13.31 -4.96 10.31
N ILE A 39 13.08 -3.83 9.61
CA ILE A 39 11.92 -2.96 9.85
C ILE A 39 11.41 -2.28 8.56
N GLY A 40 10.13 -2.46 8.18
CA GLY A 40 9.51 -1.61 7.13
C GLY A 40 8.11 -2.03 6.67
N THR A 41 7.93 -3.29 6.31
CA THR A 41 6.61 -3.87 5.92
C THR A 41 6.20 -5.01 6.84
N PHE A 42 7.09 -5.35 7.77
CA PHE A 42 6.97 -6.45 8.70
C PHE A 42 6.25 -5.97 9.94
N VAL A 43 4.92 -6.05 9.94
CA VAL A 43 4.09 -5.80 11.15
C VAL A 43 4.53 -6.70 12.32
N ARG A 44 5.14 -7.85 12.04
CA ARG A 44 5.75 -8.75 13.04
C ARG A 44 7.10 -8.25 13.59
N GLY A 45 7.72 -7.26 12.94
CA GLY A 45 8.97 -6.59 13.33
C GLY A 45 8.74 -5.25 14.02
N LEU A 46 7.53 -4.98 14.50
CA LEU A 46 7.33 -3.88 15.44
C LEU A 46 8.19 -4.11 16.67
N GLU A 47 8.95 -3.10 17.07
CA GLU A 47 9.89 -3.20 18.19
C GLU A 47 9.28 -2.80 19.54
N THR A 48 8.16 -2.05 19.53
CA THR A 48 7.47 -1.66 20.77
C THR A 48 7.06 -2.90 21.55
N THR A 49 7.42 -2.97 22.83
CA THR A 49 7.13 -4.12 23.69
C THR A 49 6.05 -3.81 24.71
N ALA A 50 5.37 -4.86 25.17
CA ALA A 50 4.46 -4.85 26.30
C ALA A 50 4.79 -6.07 27.17
N THR A 51 5.52 -5.85 28.27
CA THR A 51 5.97 -6.92 29.17
C THR A 51 5.01 -7.04 30.35
N TYR A 52 4.50 -8.25 30.61
CA TYR A 52 3.59 -8.50 31.73
C TYR A 52 4.34 -8.57 33.05
N ASP A 53 3.86 -7.85 34.06
CA ASP A 53 4.33 -7.87 35.44
C ASP A 53 3.24 -8.52 36.34
N PRO A 54 3.39 -9.80 36.73
CA PRO A 54 2.39 -10.50 37.54
C PRO A 54 2.28 -9.96 38.96
N LYS A 55 3.28 -9.20 39.46
CA LYS A 55 3.24 -8.66 40.83
C LYS A 55 2.27 -7.49 40.96
N THR A 56 2.17 -6.68 39.90
CA THR A 56 1.28 -5.52 39.88
C THR A 56 0.04 -5.74 39.01
N GLU A 57 -0.05 -6.87 38.30
CA GLU A 57 -1.08 -7.16 37.30
C GLU A 57 -1.13 -6.07 36.19
N GLU A 58 0.03 -5.67 35.68
CA GLU A 58 0.17 -4.60 34.69
C GLU A 58 1.00 -5.05 33.47
N PHE A 59 0.84 -4.32 32.37
CA PHE A 59 1.78 -4.34 31.24
C PHE A 59 2.67 -3.11 31.28
N ILE A 60 3.97 -3.32 31.09
CA ILE A 60 4.97 -2.27 30.94
C ILE A 60 5.23 -2.09 29.45
N LEU A 61 4.77 -0.97 28.89
CA LEU A 61 5.00 -0.60 27.50
C LEU A 61 6.31 0.15 27.36
N ASN A 62 7.11 -0.23 26.38
CA ASN A 62 8.37 0.45 26.12
C ASN A 62 8.66 0.58 24.63
N SER A 63 9.28 1.71 24.27
CA SER A 63 9.87 1.97 22.97
C SER A 63 11.40 1.78 23.08
N PRO A 64 11.94 0.56 22.88
CA PRO A 64 13.35 0.25 23.17
C PRO A 64 14.36 1.02 22.32
N THR A 65 13.96 1.45 21.13
CA THR A 65 14.82 2.13 20.14
C THR A 65 14.09 3.32 19.53
N LEU A 66 14.81 4.23 18.90
CA LEU A 66 14.19 5.31 18.13
C LEU A 66 13.26 4.79 17.02
N THR A 67 13.57 3.65 16.39
CA THR A 67 12.69 3.05 15.35
C THR A 67 11.44 2.39 15.89
N SER A 68 11.40 2.08 17.18
CA SER A 68 10.19 1.60 17.84
C SER A 68 9.12 2.68 18.07
N THR A 69 9.41 3.93 17.69
CA THR A 69 8.47 5.05 17.72
C THR A 69 7.29 4.76 16.82
N LYS A 70 6.07 4.86 17.35
CA LYS A 70 4.87 4.82 16.51
C LYS A 70 4.84 6.08 15.67
N TRP A 71 4.53 5.95 14.39
CA TRP A 71 4.63 7.05 13.43
C TRP A 71 3.50 6.95 12.42
N TRP A 72 2.81 8.06 12.16
CA TRP A 72 1.62 8.24 11.29
C TRP A 72 0.21 8.04 11.86
N PRO A 73 -0.07 7.53 13.08
CA PRO A 73 -1.46 7.45 13.55
C PRO A 73 -2.16 8.81 13.51
N GLY A 74 -3.30 8.90 12.81
CA GLY A 74 -4.10 10.12 12.73
C GLY A 74 -4.82 10.40 14.06
N GLY A 75 -4.95 11.67 14.45
CA GLY A 75 -5.51 12.06 15.75
C GLY A 75 -4.51 12.02 16.90
N LEU A 76 -3.38 11.34 16.72
CA LEU A 76 -2.42 11.07 17.79
C LEU A 76 -1.67 12.33 18.22
N GLY A 77 -1.34 13.20 17.27
CA GLY A 77 -0.39 14.30 17.52
C GLY A 77 -0.87 15.24 18.61
N ARG A 78 -2.17 15.58 18.61
CA ARG A 78 -2.73 16.62 19.48
C ARG A 78 -4.11 16.29 20.05
N THR A 79 -4.86 15.34 19.51
CA THR A 79 -6.31 15.22 19.81
C THR A 79 -6.66 14.04 20.71
N CYS A 80 -6.09 12.86 20.47
CA CYS A 80 -6.53 11.63 21.14
C CYS A 80 -6.03 11.56 22.59
N ASN A 81 -6.93 11.32 23.55
CA ASN A 81 -6.57 10.96 24.93
C ASN A 81 -6.29 9.46 25.10
N TYR A 82 -6.78 8.61 24.20
CA TYR A 82 -6.55 7.16 24.20
C TYR A 82 -6.13 6.68 22.81
N GLY A 83 -5.37 5.59 22.77
CA GLY A 83 -5.01 4.89 21.54
C GLY A 83 -5.01 3.37 21.72
N ILE A 84 -5.29 2.65 20.64
CA ILE A 84 -5.04 1.21 20.57
C ILE A 84 -3.61 1.03 20.02
N VAL A 85 -2.72 0.52 20.85
CA VAL A 85 -1.31 0.34 20.56
C VAL A 85 -1.03 -1.12 20.26
N MET A 86 -0.45 -1.40 19.09
CA MET A 86 0.06 -2.73 18.77
C MET A 86 1.49 -2.87 19.32
N ALA A 87 1.75 -3.85 20.17
CA ALA A 87 3.07 -4.10 20.76
C ALA A 87 3.37 -5.61 20.83
N LEU A 88 4.65 -5.99 20.86
CA LEU A 88 5.08 -7.37 21.11
C LEU A 88 4.84 -7.73 22.57
N LEU A 89 4.02 -8.75 22.80
CA LEU A 89 3.69 -9.22 24.13
C LEU A 89 4.81 -10.11 24.67
N TYR A 90 5.35 -9.75 25.84
CA TYR A 90 6.34 -10.55 26.57
C TYR A 90 5.78 -11.03 27.91
N ILE A 91 5.95 -12.31 28.20
CA ILE A 91 5.61 -12.93 29.50
C ILE A 91 6.76 -13.84 29.88
N ASP A 92 7.35 -13.64 31.06
CA ASP A 92 8.52 -14.39 31.55
C ASP A 92 9.65 -14.49 30.50
N GLY A 93 9.92 -13.38 29.82
CA GLY A 93 10.95 -13.27 28.78
C GLY A 93 10.59 -13.91 27.43
N LYS A 94 9.46 -14.61 27.32
CA LYS A 94 8.99 -15.21 26.07
C LYS A 94 8.12 -14.24 25.27
N ASN A 95 8.41 -14.10 23.98
CA ASN A 95 7.62 -13.31 23.04
C ASN A 95 6.42 -14.13 22.52
N TYR A 96 5.20 -13.60 22.70
CA TYR A 96 3.94 -14.18 22.23
C TYR A 96 3.39 -13.52 20.97
N GLY A 97 4.15 -12.60 20.38
CA GLY A 97 3.81 -11.87 19.17
C GLY A 97 2.98 -10.62 19.44
N MET A 98 2.51 -10.03 18.36
CA MET A 98 1.87 -8.71 18.37
C MET A 98 0.45 -8.76 18.95
N HIS A 99 0.19 -7.91 19.93
CA HIS A 99 -1.11 -7.77 20.57
C HIS A 99 -1.56 -6.30 20.67
N PRO A 100 -2.87 -6.03 20.62
CA PRO A 100 -3.44 -4.71 20.82
C PRO A 100 -3.66 -4.40 22.32
N PHE A 101 -3.36 -3.16 22.71
CA PHE A 101 -3.54 -2.64 24.07
C PHE A 101 -4.23 -1.27 24.02
N ILE A 102 -5.23 -1.04 24.86
CA ILE A 102 -5.83 0.29 25.06
C ILE A 102 -4.92 1.07 26.01
N VAL A 103 -4.40 2.20 25.57
CA VAL A 103 -3.49 3.03 26.37
C VAL A 103 -4.07 4.42 26.51
N GLN A 104 -4.16 4.91 27.74
CA GLN A 104 -4.43 6.32 27.98
C GLN A 104 -3.13 7.10 27.70
N LEU A 105 -3.19 8.05 26.78
CA LEU A 105 -2.05 8.83 26.33
C LEU A 105 -1.96 10.18 27.05
N ARG A 106 -3.10 10.75 27.42
CA ARG A 106 -3.21 12.10 28.01
C ARG A 106 -4.16 12.10 29.19
N SER A 107 -3.95 13.00 30.13
CA SER A 107 -4.91 13.29 31.20
C SER A 107 -6.26 13.71 30.61
N LEU A 108 -7.37 13.27 31.22
CA LEU A 108 -8.71 13.71 30.82
C LEU A 108 -9.05 15.10 31.35
N GLU A 109 -8.31 15.59 32.35
CA GLU A 109 -8.53 16.91 32.95
C GLU A 109 -7.67 17.97 32.28
N THR A 110 -6.36 17.70 32.13
CA THR A 110 -5.39 18.70 31.65
C THR A 110 -4.96 18.50 30.21
N HIS A 111 -5.25 17.34 29.62
CA HIS A 111 -4.78 16.93 28.28
C HIS A 111 -3.24 16.83 28.12
N GLU A 112 -2.49 17.00 29.21
CA GLU A 112 -1.06 16.76 29.25
C GLU A 112 -0.75 15.27 29.02
N PRO A 113 0.35 14.92 28.33
CA PRO A 113 0.81 13.54 28.24
C PRO A 113 0.98 12.90 29.62
N LEU A 114 0.56 11.64 29.76
CA LEU A 114 0.77 10.91 31.02
C LEU A 114 2.25 10.55 31.21
N PRO A 115 2.70 10.26 32.45
CA PRO A 115 4.07 9.86 32.72
C PRO A 115 4.52 8.67 31.86
N GLY A 116 5.76 8.74 31.35
CA GLY A 116 6.32 7.70 30.46
C GLY A 116 5.81 7.78 29.01
N ILE A 117 5.09 8.84 28.63
CA ILE A 117 4.56 9.03 27.27
C ILE A 117 5.15 10.27 26.63
N MET A 118 5.85 10.08 25.51
CA MET A 118 6.29 11.16 24.63
C MET A 118 5.44 11.13 23.36
N ILE A 119 4.76 12.24 23.06
CA ILE A 119 3.76 12.31 21.99
C ILE A 119 3.75 13.69 21.34
N GLY A 120 3.59 13.75 20.02
CA GLY A 120 3.56 15.01 19.29
C GLY A 120 3.12 14.86 17.84
N ASP A 121 2.91 15.99 17.16
CA ASP A 121 2.57 16.04 15.73
C ASP A 121 3.82 15.82 14.85
N LEU A 122 3.63 15.19 13.68
CA LEU A 122 4.71 14.91 12.73
C LEU A 122 5.16 16.14 11.91
N GLY A 123 4.39 17.22 11.93
CA GLY A 123 4.63 18.41 11.13
C GLY A 123 3.82 18.44 9.82
N PRO A 124 4.18 19.36 8.90
CA PRO A 124 3.46 19.57 7.66
C PRO A 124 3.51 18.32 6.78
N LYS A 125 2.38 18.03 6.15
CA LYS A 125 2.18 16.91 5.23
C LYS A 125 1.91 17.48 3.84
N PHE A 126 1.94 16.62 2.84
CA PHE A 126 1.62 17.01 1.47
C PHE A 126 0.13 17.38 1.27
N GLY A 127 -0.75 16.72 2.01
CA GLY A 127 -2.18 17.00 2.11
C GLY A 127 -2.69 16.51 3.46
N PHE A 128 -4.01 16.48 3.67
CA PHE A 128 -4.57 16.06 4.97
C PHE A 128 -4.05 16.89 6.17
N HIS A 129 -3.76 18.18 5.96
CA HIS A 129 -3.24 19.07 7.01
C HIS A 129 -4.16 19.18 8.23
N THR A 130 -5.45 18.92 8.06
CA THR A 130 -6.45 18.96 9.14
C THR A 130 -6.37 17.76 10.08
N ILE A 131 -5.57 16.74 9.75
CA ILE A 131 -5.34 15.58 10.60
C ILE A 131 -3.96 15.72 11.24
N ASP A 132 -3.94 15.70 12.56
CA ASP A 132 -2.76 15.73 13.43
C ASP A 132 -2.14 14.34 13.53
N ASN A 133 -1.58 13.85 12.42
CA ASN A 133 -0.77 12.63 12.43
C ASN A 133 0.40 12.80 13.40
N GLY A 134 0.54 11.86 14.33
CA GLY A 134 1.51 11.99 15.41
C GLY A 134 2.62 10.94 15.42
N PHE A 135 3.57 11.17 16.31
CA PHE A 135 4.50 10.18 16.82
C PHE A 135 4.19 9.85 18.28
N LEU A 136 4.59 8.65 18.72
CA LEU A 136 4.41 8.20 20.10
C LEU A 136 5.55 7.25 20.52
N GLN A 137 6.19 7.58 21.64
CA GLN A 137 7.16 6.73 22.34
C GLN A 137 6.70 6.47 23.77
N PHE A 138 7.06 5.29 24.26
CA PHE A 138 6.86 4.90 25.65
C PHE A 138 8.20 4.75 26.36
N ASP A 139 8.30 5.31 27.56
CA ASP A 139 9.37 5.03 28.52
C ASP A 139 8.74 4.32 29.72
N HIS A 140 8.78 2.99 29.68
CA HIS A 140 8.26 2.09 30.73
C HIS A 140 6.86 2.45 31.27
N ALA A 141 5.96 2.91 30.39
CA ALA A 141 4.60 3.30 30.75
C ALA A 141 3.79 2.07 31.19
N ARG A 142 3.09 2.17 32.33
CA ARG A 142 2.32 1.06 32.92
C ARG A 142 0.83 1.18 32.59
N ILE A 143 0.22 0.08 32.20
CA ILE A 143 -1.23 -0.04 32.02
C ILE A 143 -1.76 -1.29 32.73
N PRO A 144 -3.01 -1.29 33.21
CA PRO A 144 -3.60 -2.49 33.81
C PRO A 144 -3.67 -3.67 32.85
N ARG A 145 -3.64 -4.90 33.36
CA ARG A 145 -3.75 -6.13 32.58
C ARG A 145 -5.00 -6.14 31.68
N GLU A 146 -6.13 -5.69 32.19
CA GLU A 146 -7.40 -5.63 31.45
C GLU A 146 -7.38 -4.72 30.22
N ASN A 147 -6.36 -3.86 30.07
CA ASN A 147 -6.23 -3.00 28.89
C ASN A 147 -5.76 -3.75 27.64
N MET A 148 -5.29 -4.99 27.75
CA MET A 148 -5.08 -5.86 26.60
C MET A 148 -6.43 -6.29 26.02
N LEU A 149 -6.65 -6.23 24.69
CA LEU A 149 -7.94 -6.64 24.12
C LEU A 149 -8.03 -8.17 24.05
N MET A 150 -8.61 -8.78 25.09
CA MET A 150 -8.50 -10.21 25.30
C MET A 150 -9.57 -11.10 24.65
N LYS A 151 -10.23 -10.64 23.57
CA LYS A 151 -11.26 -11.45 22.89
C LYS A 151 -10.68 -12.74 22.28
N ASN A 152 -9.51 -12.64 21.65
CA ASN A 152 -8.91 -13.73 20.87
C ASN A 152 -7.73 -14.43 21.57
N SER A 153 -7.08 -13.72 22.48
CA SER A 153 -5.96 -14.21 23.32
C SER A 153 -6.07 -13.54 24.68
N GLN A 154 -5.76 -14.26 25.75
CA GLN A 154 -5.86 -13.81 27.14
C GLN A 154 -4.53 -13.98 27.86
N VAL A 155 -4.26 -13.09 28.81
CA VAL A 155 -3.22 -13.26 29.83
C VAL A 155 -3.94 -13.29 31.16
N LEU A 156 -3.89 -14.44 31.84
CA LEU A 156 -4.45 -14.62 33.17
C LEU A 156 -3.58 -13.91 34.22
N LYS A 157 -4.11 -13.74 35.43
CA LYS A 157 -3.43 -13.01 36.51
C LYS A 157 -2.05 -13.59 36.85
N ASP A 158 -1.93 -14.91 36.78
CA ASP A 158 -0.70 -15.67 37.04
C ASP A 158 0.32 -15.62 35.89
N GLY A 159 0.00 -14.94 34.77
CA GLY A 159 0.82 -14.90 33.57
C GLY A 159 0.51 -16.00 32.56
N THR A 160 -0.43 -16.90 32.83
CA THR A 160 -0.81 -17.94 31.88
C THR A 160 -1.42 -17.32 30.62
N TYR A 161 -0.78 -17.58 29.46
CA TYR A 161 -1.29 -17.16 28.16
C TYR A 161 -2.29 -18.19 27.60
N VAL A 162 -3.50 -17.75 27.29
CA VAL A 162 -4.57 -18.58 26.74
C VAL A 162 -4.95 -18.07 25.36
N LYS A 163 -4.90 -18.94 24.34
CA LYS A 163 -5.32 -18.60 22.98
C LYS A 163 -6.75 -19.08 22.76
N ASN A 164 -7.68 -18.13 22.58
CA ASN A 164 -9.11 -18.41 22.45
C ASN A 164 -9.57 -18.64 21.01
N THR A 165 -8.78 -18.22 20.01
CA THR A 165 -9.10 -18.43 18.60
C THR A 165 -8.22 -19.49 17.95
N LYS A 166 -8.85 -20.39 17.18
CA LYS A 166 -8.14 -21.38 16.35
C LYS A 166 -7.36 -20.75 15.18
N HIS A 167 -7.65 -19.49 14.82
CA HIS A 167 -7.07 -18.83 13.64
C HIS A 167 -6.49 -17.44 13.99
N ASP A 168 -5.19 -17.26 13.79
CA ASP A 168 -4.41 -16.01 14.08
C ASP A 168 -4.78 -14.80 13.20
N LYS A 169 -5.74 -14.94 12.27
CA LYS A 169 -6.04 -13.96 11.23
C LYS A 169 -7.24 -13.07 11.53
N SER A 170 -7.87 -13.19 12.70
CA SER A 170 -9.02 -12.37 13.09
C SER A 170 -8.70 -10.87 13.21
N SER A 171 -7.44 -10.53 13.49
CA SER A 171 -6.93 -9.14 13.53
C SER A 171 -6.93 -8.42 12.17
N TYR A 172 -7.04 -9.14 11.04
CA TYR A 172 -7.14 -8.52 9.71
C TYR A 172 -8.52 -7.92 9.41
N GLY A 173 -9.56 -8.23 10.19
CA GLY A 173 -10.92 -7.75 9.94
C GLY A 173 -11.02 -6.22 9.84
N ALA A 174 -10.38 -5.50 10.76
CA ALA A 174 -10.34 -4.04 10.72
C ALA A 174 -9.61 -3.51 9.48
N MET A 175 -8.50 -4.13 9.08
CA MET A 175 -7.73 -3.73 7.90
C MET A 175 -8.51 -3.93 6.60
N VAL A 176 -9.23 -5.05 6.49
CA VAL A 176 -10.10 -5.32 5.33
C VAL A 176 -11.26 -4.33 5.27
N PHE A 177 -11.85 -3.96 6.41
CA PHE A 177 -12.87 -2.91 6.48
C PHE A 177 -12.36 -1.55 6.00
N VAL A 178 -11.16 -1.18 6.42
CA VAL A 178 -10.53 0.07 5.97
C VAL A 178 -10.32 0.03 4.46
N ARG A 179 -9.83 -1.09 3.91
CA ARG A 179 -9.63 -1.24 2.45
C ARG A 179 -10.93 -1.14 1.67
N SER A 180 -12.02 -1.77 2.12
CA SER A 180 -13.32 -1.65 1.46
C SER A 180 -13.84 -0.21 1.47
N THR A 181 -13.64 0.49 2.58
CA THR A 181 -13.94 1.92 2.73
C THR A 181 -13.10 2.77 1.78
N MET A 182 -11.80 2.49 1.63
CA MET A 182 -10.92 3.22 0.72
C MET A 182 -11.35 3.09 -0.75
N ILE A 183 -11.74 1.90 -1.19
CA ILE A 183 -12.20 1.67 -2.57
C ILE A 183 -13.43 2.54 -2.85
N HIS A 184 -14.40 2.56 -1.95
CA HIS A 184 -15.66 3.28 -2.18
C HIS A 184 -15.56 4.78 -1.85
N HIS A 185 -15.22 5.11 -0.60
CA HIS A 185 -15.30 6.49 -0.09
C HIS A 185 -14.09 7.36 -0.45
N VAL A 186 -12.96 6.77 -0.84
CA VAL A 186 -11.78 7.52 -1.30
C VAL A 186 -11.68 7.47 -2.83
N ALA A 187 -11.48 6.28 -3.40
CA ALA A 187 -11.23 6.13 -4.84
C ALA A 187 -12.48 6.44 -5.69
N ALA A 188 -13.60 5.76 -5.46
CA ALA A 188 -14.81 5.97 -6.27
C ALA A 188 -15.34 7.41 -6.13
N LEU A 189 -15.53 7.86 -4.88
CA LEU A 189 -16.05 9.20 -4.61
C LEU A 189 -15.11 10.31 -5.10
N GLY A 190 -13.79 10.14 -4.93
CA GLY A 190 -12.79 11.11 -5.40
C GLY A 190 -12.83 11.27 -6.92
N LEU A 191 -12.78 10.15 -7.65
CA LEU A 191 -12.83 10.17 -9.11
C LEU A 191 -14.18 10.68 -9.62
N ALA A 192 -15.30 10.26 -9.03
CA ALA A 192 -16.63 10.74 -9.41
C ALA A 192 -16.78 12.25 -9.25
N LYS A 193 -16.27 12.82 -8.14
CA LYS A 193 -16.24 14.28 -7.93
C LYS A 193 -15.40 14.98 -8.98
N ALA A 194 -14.20 14.48 -9.27
CA ALA A 194 -13.32 15.07 -10.26
C ALA A 194 -13.94 15.04 -11.68
N CYS A 195 -14.50 13.90 -12.09
CA CYS A 195 -15.25 13.76 -13.34
C CYS A 195 -16.44 14.74 -13.41
N THR A 196 -17.19 14.87 -12.31
CA THR A 196 -18.34 15.80 -12.25
C THR A 196 -17.90 17.24 -12.48
N ILE A 197 -16.84 17.69 -11.82
CA ILE A 197 -16.29 19.04 -11.98
C ILE A 197 -15.84 19.24 -13.44
N ALA A 198 -15.00 18.33 -13.95
CA ALA A 198 -14.40 18.47 -15.26
C ALA A 198 -15.42 18.41 -16.41
N ILE A 199 -16.40 17.50 -16.34
CA ILE A 199 -17.45 17.39 -17.37
C ILE A 199 -18.35 18.63 -17.36
N ARG A 200 -18.79 19.09 -16.18
CA ARG A 200 -19.61 20.32 -16.06
C ARG A 200 -18.85 21.55 -16.57
N TYR A 201 -17.58 21.69 -16.18
CA TYR A 201 -16.74 22.76 -16.70
C TYR A 201 -16.58 22.67 -18.22
N SER A 202 -16.41 21.46 -18.76
CA SER A 202 -16.25 21.22 -20.19
C SER A 202 -17.50 21.53 -21.03
N LEU A 203 -18.68 21.42 -20.44
CA LEU A 203 -19.94 21.86 -21.06
C LEU A 203 -20.06 23.39 -21.11
N ILE A 204 -19.49 24.10 -20.14
CA ILE A 204 -19.64 25.56 -20.05
C ILE A 204 -18.51 26.27 -20.80
N ARG A 205 -17.28 25.76 -20.69
CA ARG A 205 -16.10 26.34 -21.32
C ARG A 205 -16.19 26.19 -22.83
N ARG A 206 -16.01 27.30 -23.53
CA ARG A 206 -15.85 27.37 -24.98
C ARG A 206 -14.43 27.81 -25.31
N GLN A 207 -13.80 27.20 -26.30
CA GLN A 207 -12.44 27.53 -26.74
C GLN A 207 -12.19 26.97 -28.14
N ALA A 208 -11.44 27.73 -28.95
CA ALA A 208 -10.95 27.39 -30.29
C ALA A 208 -12.03 27.47 -31.37
N GLU A 209 -12.16 28.66 -31.93
CA GLU A 209 -13.07 28.99 -33.01
C GLU A 209 -12.92 28.03 -34.22
N ARG A 210 -13.96 27.22 -34.48
CA ARG A 210 -14.01 26.34 -35.66
C ARG A 210 -14.56 27.06 -36.89
N ASN A 211 -15.41 28.08 -36.68
CA ASN A 211 -16.05 28.85 -37.73
C ASN A 211 -16.34 30.27 -37.22
N LYS A 212 -15.92 31.29 -37.97
CA LYS A 212 -16.09 32.70 -37.61
C LYS A 212 -17.55 33.17 -37.51
N SER A 213 -18.48 32.40 -38.07
CA SER A 213 -19.91 32.73 -38.05
C SER A 213 -20.71 32.02 -36.94
N GLN A 214 -20.06 31.21 -36.10
CA GLN A 214 -20.71 30.54 -34.97
C GLN A 214 -20.00 30.82 -33.64
N PRO A 215 -20.71 30.78 -32.50
CA PRO A 215 -20.08 30.81 -31.20
C PRO A 215 -19.04 29.68 -31.06
N GLU A 216 -17.95 29.93 -30.34
CA GLU A 216 -16.96 28.91 -30.04
C GLU A 216 -17.64 27.65 -29.46
N PRO A 217 -17.28 26.43 -29.91
CA PRO A 217 -17.94 25.21 -29.46
C PRO A 217 -17.61 24.92 -27.99
N GLN A 218 -18.44 24.11 -27.33
CA GLN A 218 -18.14 23.65 -25.98
C GLN A 218 -16.92 22.73 -26.06
N ILE A 219 -16.00 22.82 -25.10
CA ILE A 219 -14.80 21.99 -25.17
C ILE A 219 -15.13 20.49 -25.05
N LEU A 220 -16.28 20.13 -24.47
CA LEU A 220 -16.74 18.73 -24.43
C LEU A 220 -17.15 18.19 -25.82
N ASP A 221 -17.39 19.03 -26.82
CA ASP A 221 -17.73 18.60 -28.18
C ASP A 221 -16.50 18.05 -28.94
N TYR A 222 -15.29 18.29 -28.44
CA TYR A 222 -14.08 17.72 -29.02
C TYR A 222 -13.88 16.29 -28.55
N GLN A 223 -13.68 15.37 -29.49
CA GLN A 223 -13.38 13.96 -29.20
C GLN A 223 -12.16 13.79 -28.30
N THR A 224 -11.18 14.69 -28.37
CA THR A 224 -10.00 14.68 -27.48
C THR A 224 -10.39 14.93 -26.02
N GLN A 225 -11.36 15.81 -25.75
CA GLN A 225 -11.88 16.06 -24.40
C GLN A 225 -12.75 14.89 -23.92
N GLN A 226 -13.57 14.32 -24.81
CA GLN A 226 -14.38 13.13 -24.52
C GLN A 226 -13.51 11.91 -24.19
N TYR A 227 -12.45 11.68 -24.97
CA TYR A 227 -11.48 10.61 -24.76
C TYR A 227 -10.77 10.74 -23.41
N LYS A 228 -10.48 11.97 -22.96
CA LYS A 228 -9.93 12.21 -21.62
C LYS A 228 -10.93 11.88 -20.51
N LEU A 229 -12.20 12.27 -20.64
CA LEU A 229 -13.16 12.29 -19.52
C LEU A 229 -14.09 11.06 -19.45
N PHE A 230 -14.54 10.51 -20.57
CA PHE A 230 -15.55 9.44 -20.57
C PHE A 230 -15.02 8.09 -20.07
N PRO A 231 -13.77 7.66 -20.39
CA PRO A 231 -13.18 6.47 -19.77
C PRO A 231 -13.03 6.59 -18.25
N LEU A 232 -12.73 7.79 -17.76
CA LEU A 232 -12.64 8.08 -16.33
C LEU A 232 -14.01 8.06 -15.66
N LEU A 233 -15.04 8.58 -16.33
CA LEU A 233 -16.42 8.47 -15.87
C LEU A 233 -16.84 7.00 -15.76
N ALA A 234 -16.58 6.19 -16.79
CA ALA A 234 -16.86 4.75 -16.76
C ALA A 234 -16.09 4.05 -15.63
N SER A 235 -14.82 4.41 -15.43
CA SER A 235 -13.99 3.91 -14.33
C SER A 235 -14.55 4.29 -12.97
N ALA A 236 -15.07 5.51 -12.79
CA ALA A 236 -15.69 5.94 -11.54
C ALA A 236 -16.89 5.06 -11.18
N TYR A 237 -17.76 4.74 -12.14
CA TYR A 237 -18.88 3.82 -11.94
C TYR A 237 -18.42 2.40 -11.62
N ALA A 238 -17.42 1.87 -12.36
CA ALA A 238 -16.87 0.55 -12.11
C ALA A 238 -16.33 0.43 -10.68
N ILE A 239 -15.47 1.39 -10.27
CA ILE A 239 -14.90 1.43 -8.91
C ILE A 239 -16.01 1.59 -7.85
N TRP A 240 -17.04 2.39 -8.12
CA TRP A 240 -18.18 2.57 -7.22
C TRP A 240 -18.88 1.26 -6.93
N PHE A 241 -19.28 0.52 -7.98
CA PHE A 241 -19.96 -0.76 -7.84
C PHE A 241 -19.07 -1.82 -7.19
N THR A 242 -17.79 -1.87 -7.55
CA THR A 242 -16.81 -2.73 -6.87
C THR A 242 -16.70 -2.42 -5.39
N GLY A 243 -16.68 -1.14 -5.02
CA GLY A 243 -16.65 -0.66 -3.64
C GLY A 243 -17.89 -1.06 -2.83
N VAL A 244 -19.08 -1.01 -3.45
CA VAL A 244 -20.31 -1.53 -2.83
C VAL A 244 -20.19 -3.04 -2.63
N LYS A 245 -19.75 -3.78 -3.66
CA LYS A 245 -19.73 -5.24 -3.60
C LYS A 245 -18.73 -5.79 -2.59
N ILE A 246 -17.53 -5.21 -2.51
CA ILE A 246 -16.51 -5.62 -1.54
C ILE A 246 -16.95 -5.33 -0.10
N ARG A 247 -17.75 -4.27 0.11
CA ARG A 247 -18.32 -3.93 1.41
C ARG A 247 -19.42 -4.90 1.82
N GLU A 248 -20.31 -5.28 0.91
CA GLU A 248 -21.30 -6.35 1.16
C GLU A 248 -20.58 -7.65 1.56
N MET A 249 -19.60 -8.07 0.76
CA MET A 249 -18.83 -9.29 1.01
C MET A 249 -18.11 -9.26 2.36
N TYR A 250 -17.59 -8.10 2.76
CA TYR A 250 -17.02 -7.91 4.10
C TYR A 250 -18.06 -8.18 5.20
N PHE A 251 -19.26 -7.60 5.12
CA PHE A 251 -20.28 -7.79 6.16
C PHE A 251 -20.79 -9.23 6.20
N THR A 252 -21.01 -9.86 5.05
CA THR A 252 -21.39 -11.28 4.98
C THR A 252 -20.35 -12.18 5.62
N ILE A 253 -19.06 -12.00 5.28
CA ILE A 253 -17.99 -12.83 5.84
C ILE A 253 -17.79 -12.55 7.34
N ASN A 254 -17.99 -11.32 7.82
CA ASN A 254 -17.95 -11.07 9.26
C ASN A 254 -19.08 -11.76 10.02
N TYR A 255 -20.26 -11.89 9.41
CA TYR A 255 -21.34 -12.68 9.97
C TYR A 255 -20.95 -14.17 10.03
N ASP A 256 -20.41 -14.72 8.94
CA ASP A 256 -19.90 -16.10 8.87
C ASP A 256 -18.83 -16.36 9.96
N ILE A 257 -17.91 -15.41 10.19
CA ILE A 257 -16.87 -15.49 11.24
C ILE A 257 -17.48 -15.58 12.64
N GLN A 258 -18.57 -14.85 12.91
CA GLN A 258 -19.26 -14.94 14.21
C GLN A 258 -19.88 -16.33 14.45
N GLN A 259 -20.22 -17.04 13.37
CA GLN A 259 -20.68 -18.42 13.41
C GLN A 259 -19.54 -19.45 13.38
N GLY A 260 -18.28 -19.00 13.35
CA GLY A 260 -17.09 -19.84 13.35
C GLY A 260 -16.58 -20.24 11.96
N ASP A 261 -17.18 -19.77 10.87
CA ASP A 261 -16.71 -19.99 9.51
C ASP A 261 -15.71 -18.91 9.09
N THR A 262 -14.49 -19.34 8.73
CA THR A 262 -13.40 -18.45 8.32
C THR A 262 -12.85 -18.76 6.93
N GLU A 263 -13.50 -19.66 6.18
CA GLU A 263 -12.99 -20.22 4.92
C GLU A 263 -12.79 -19.14 3.85
N LYS A 264 -13.70 -18.16 3.80
CA LYS A 264 -13.70 -17.07 2.81
C LYS A 264 -12.80 -15.89 3.18
N LEU A 265 -12.22 -15.87 4.38
CA LEU A 265 -11.39 -14.76 4.85
C LEU A 265 -10.12 -14.54 3.99
N PRO A 266 -9.38 -15.58 3.54
CA PRO A 266 -8.24 -15.40 2.65
C PRO A 266 -8.60 -14.76 1.30
N GLU A 267 -9.72 -15.16 0.71
CA GLU A 267 -10.21 -14.60 -0.55
C GLU A 267 -10.57 -13.11 -0.40
N LEU A 268 -11.35 -12.78 0.63
CA LEU A 268 -11.68 -11.39 0.96
C LEU A 268 -10.43 -10.55 1.20
N HIS A 269 -9.43 -11.10 1.88
CA HIS A 269 -8.16 -10.43 2.09
C HIS A 269 -7.42 -10.16 0.77
N ALA A 270 -7.30 -11.16 -0.10
CA ALA A 270 -6.61 -11.04 -1.39
C ALA A 270 -7.32 -10.01 -2.30
N LEU A 271 -8.64 -10.15 -2.46
CA LEU A 271 -9.46 -9.23 -3.27
C LEU A 271 -9.40 -7.80 -2.75
N SER A 272 -9.63 -7.59 -1.45
CA SER A 272 -9.58 -6.24 -0.87
C SER A 272 -8.20 -5.59 -0.98
N SER A 273 -7.12 -6.39 -0.91
CA SER A 273 -5.74 -5.89 -1.09
C SER A 273 -5.50 -5.42 -2.53
N GLY A 274 -5.78 -6.28 -3.51
CA GLY A 274 -5.57 -5.99 -4.92
C GLY A 274 -6.45 -4.85 -5.41
N LEU A 275 -7.75 -4.89 -5.06
CA LEU A 275 -8.70 -3.84 -5.43
C LEU A 275 -8.35 -2.50 -4.79
N LYS A 276 -7.91 -2.47 -3.53
CA LYS A 276 -7.45 -1.21 -2.93
C LYS A 276 -6.29 -0.64 -3.74
N ALA A 277 -5.29 -1.46 -4.09
CA ALA A 277 -4.12 -0.98 -4.83
C ALA A 277 -4.51 -0.45 -6.22
N LEU A 278 -5.25 -1.25 -6.99
CA LEU A 278 -5.68 -0.90 -8.34
C LEU A 278 -6.57 0.35 -8.37
N THR A 279 -7.64 0.36 -7.57
CA THR A 279 -8.66 1.42 -7.64
C THR A 279 -8.14 2.76 -7.13
N THR A 280 -7.29 2.76 -6.10
CA THR A 280 -6.69 4.01 -5.59
C THR A 280 -5.69 4.60 -6.59
N SER A 281 -4.94 3.75 -7.31
CA SER A 281 -4.06 4.19 -8.40
C SER A 281 -4.86 4.78 -9.57
N MET A 282 -5.88 4.08 -10.04
CA MET A 282 -6.77 4.55 -11.12
C MET A 282 -7.45 5.87 -10.77
N ALA A 283 -7.96 6.00 -9.54
CA ALA A 283 -8.61 7.22 -9.09
C ALA A 283 -7.63 8.40 -9.01
N SER A 284 -6.43 8.18 -8.47
CA SER A 284 -5.38 9.20 -8.41
C SER A 284 -5.04 9.76 -9.79
N TRP A 285 -4.76 8.87 -10.75
CA TRP A 285 -4.46 9.26 -12.13
C TRP A 285 -5.66 9.94 -12.81
N GLY A 286 -6.86 9.40 -12.61
CA GLY A 286 -8.06 9.97 -13.24
C GLY A 286 -8.42 11.36 -12.71
N VAL A 287 -8.26 11.60 -11.42
CA VAL A 287 -8.45 12.94 -10.83
C VAL A 287 -7.53 13.95 -11.49
N GLU A 288 -6.28 13.57 -11.78
CA GLU A 288 -5.37 14.48 -12.45
C GLU A 288 -5.81 14.84 -13.85
N ARG A 289 -6.18 13.82 -14.61
CA ARG A 289 -6.67 14.01 -15.97
C ARG A 289 -7.92 14.89 -16.00
N CYS A 290 -8.77 14.84 -14.97
CA CYS A 290 -9.86 15.79 -14.77
C CYS A 290 -9.40 17.22 -14.45
N ARG A 291 -8.34 17.39 -13.63
CA ARG A 291 -7.71 18.69 -13.37
C ARG A 291 -7.20 19.32 -14.66
N LEU A 292 -6.44 18.57 -15.44
CA LEU A 292 -5.88 18.99 -16.71
C LEU A 292 -6.94 19.31 -17.76
N ALA A 293 -8.04 18.55 -17.77
CA ALA A 293 -9.19 18.83 -18.63
C ALA A 293 -9.86 20.19 -18.35
N CYS A 294 -9.59 20.82 -17.19
CA CYS A 294 -10.08 22.15 -16.85
C CYS A 294 -9.11 23.28 -17.24
N GLY A 295 -7.95 22.98 -17.84
CA GLY A 295 -6.93 23.95 -18.21
C GLY A 295 -6.38 24.73 -17.01
N GLY A 296 -5.97 25.99 -17.23
CA GLY A 296 -5.40 26.83 -16.17
C GLY A 296 -6.31 27.02 -14.95
N HIS A 297 -7.64 27.07 -15.15
CA HIS A 297 -8.57 27.17 -14.02
C HIS A 297 -8.59 25.92 -13.13
N GLY A 298 -8.24 24.76 -13.68
CA GLY A 298 -8.04 23.53 -12.90
C GLY A 298 -6.86 23.60 -11.93
N TYR A 299 -5.91 24.52 -12.12
CA TYR A 299 -4.79 24.71 -11.20
C TYR A 299 -5.19 25.46 -9.92
N SER A 300 -6.22 26.31 -10.00
CA SER A 300 -6.69 27.07 -8.85
C SER A 300 -7.33 26.16 -7.80
N ALA A 301 -7.06 26.43 -6.52
CA ALA A 301 -7.75 25.78 -5.41
C ALA A 301 -9.28 25.95 -5.48
N ALA A 302 -9.77 27.01 -6.13
CA ALA A 302 -11.19 27.26 -6.35
C ALA A 302 -11.87 26.20 -7.23
N SER A 303 -11.11 25.48 -8.08
CA SER A 303 -11.65 24.34 -8.85
C SER A 303 -11.96 23.14 -7.97
N GLY A 304 -11.39 23.06 -6.77
CA GLY A 304 -11.45 21.90 -5.88
C GLY A 304 -10.63 20.69 -6.35
N LEU A 305 -10.15 20.67 -7.60
CA LEU A 305 -9.40 19.55 -8.19
C LEU A 305 -8.00 19.38 -7.59
N PRO A 306 -7.19 20.43 -7.32
CA PRO A 306 -5.89 20.28 -6.66
C PRO A 306 -5.97 19.60 -5.30
N LYS A 307 -7.03 19.88 -4.52
CA LYS A 307 -7.29 19.24 -3.22
C LYS A 307 -7.64 17.75 -3.37
N ILE A 308 -8.25 17.38 -4.49
CA ILE A 308 -8.51 15.97 -4.82
C ILE A 308 -7.25 15.33 -5.41
N TYR A 309 -6.40 16.10 -6.12
CA TYR A 309 -5.27 15.64 -6.92
C TYR A 309 -3.96 15.44 -6.14
N VAL A 310 -3.42 16.47 -5.47
CA VAL A 310 -2.21 16.43 -4.62
C VAL A 310 -1.21 15.32 -5.09
N ASN A 311 -0.63 15.37 -6.31
CA ASN A 311 0.37 14.37 -6.79
C ASN A 311 1.45 14.85 -7.81
N ALA A 312 1.33 15.98 -8.53
CA ALA A 312 2.35 16.42 -9.50
C ALA A 312 3.64 16.97 -8.86
N HIS A 313 3.51 17.71 -7.75
CA HIS A 313 4.65 18.24 -7.01
C HIS A 313 5.58 17.12 -6.49
N CYS A 314 5.01 15.96 -6.15
CA CYS A 314 5.79 14.79 -5.75
C CYS A 314 6.67 14.26 -6.86
N HIS A 315 6.21 14.27 -8.12
CA HIS A 315 7.03 13.76 -9.22
C HIS A 315 8.28 14.63 -9.44
N TYR A 316 8.11 15.96 -9.47
CA TYR A 316 9.23 16.90 -9.55
C TYR A 316 10.20 16.78 -8.37
N TYR A 317 9.69 16.77 -7.14
CA TYR A 317 10.52 16.64 -5.94
C TYR A 317 11.25 15.28 -5.88
N MET A 318 10.60 14.20 -6.31
CA MET A 318 11.22 12.87 -6.43
C MET A 318 12.35 12.86 -7.45
N VAL A 319 12.20 13.52 -8.60
CA VAL A 319 13.29 13.65 -9.58
C VAL A 319 14.49 14.41 -9.00
N LEU A 320 14.25 15.52 -8.30
CA LEU A 320 15.33 16.31 -7.65
C LEU A 320 16.09 15.51 -6.58
N VAL A 321 15.37 14.80 -5.71
CA VAL A 321 15.99 13.98 -4.67
C VAL A 321 16.75 12.81 -5.30
N PHE A 322 16.18 12.16 -6.33
CA PHE A 322 16.84 11.05 -7.01
C PHE A 322 18.12 11.53 -7.70
N GLU A 323 18.11 12.68 -8.39
CA GLU A 323 19.31 13.27 -8.97
C GLU A 323 20.38 13.59 -7.90
N SER A 324 19.98 14.19 -6.77
CA SER A 324 20.89 14.46 -5.66
C SER A 324 21.54 13.19 -5.10
N ILE A 325 20.78 12.09 -4.99
CA ILE A 325 21.30 10.79 -4.53
C ILE A 325 22.27 10.23 -5.57
N VAL A 326 21.89 10.21 -6.86
CA VAL A 326 22.76 9.76 -7.95
C VAL A 326 24.10 10.50 -7.94
N GLU A 327 24.08 11.81 -7.67
CA GLU A 327 25.33 12.59 -7.63
C GLU A 327 26.20 12.26 -6.42
N SER A 328 25.61 11.85 -5.30
CA SER A 328 26.34 11.44 -4.08
C SER A 328 26.99 10.04 -4.17
N VAL A 329 26.65 9.24 -5.18
CA VAL A 329 27.23 7.89 -5.35
C VAL A 329 28.67 7.99 -5.85
N GLU A 330 29.60 7.33 -5.14
CA GLU A 330 31.03 7.30 -5.51
C GLU A 330 31.34 6.21 -6.56
N ASP A 331 30.62 5.10 -6.54
CA ASP A 331 30.81 3.98 -7.46
C ASP A 331 30.21 4.31 -8.85
N ASN A 332 31.07 4.43 -9.86
CA ASN A 332 30.67 4.88 -11.19
C ASN A 332 29.67 3.93 -11.87
N ASP A 333 29.81 2.62 -11.68
CA ASP A 333 28.94 1.63 -12.30
C ASP A 333 27.52 1.69 -11.70
N VAL A 334 27.43 1.85 -10.38
CA VAL A 334 26.15 2.05 -9.66
C VAL A 334 25.54 3.41 -10.02
N LYS A 335 26.36 4.47 -10.07
CA LYS A 335 25.94 5.82 -10.44
C LYS A 335 25.34 5.86 -11.83
N ASP A 336 25.94 5.18 -12.80
CA ASP A 336 25.46 5.16 -14.19
C ASP A 336 24.11 4.43 -14.32
N VAL A 337 23.92 3.31 -13.62
CA VAL A 337 22.65 2.58 -13.63
C VAL A 337 21.54 3.35 -12.90
N LEU A 338 21.85 3.98 -11.77
CA LEU A 338 20.89 4.85 -11.06
C LEU A 338 20.54 6.09 -11.86
N ARG A 339 21.50 6.67 -12.59
CA ARG A 339 21.27 7.79 -13.50
C ARG A 339 20.33 7.40 -14.63
N GLN A 340 20.48 6.19 -15.20
CA GLN A 340 19.55 5.66 -16.21
C GLN A 340 18.12 5.53 -15.64
N LEU A 341 17.97 5.03 -14.41
CA LEU A 341 16.67 4.93 -13.73
C LEU A 341 16.06 6.30 -13.41
N CYS A 342 16.85 7.25 -12.92
CA CYS A 342 16.41 8.63 -12.66
C CYS A 342 15.96 9.32 -13.96
N GLN A 343 16.72 9.16 -15.04
CA GLN A 343 16.35 9.65 -16.36
C GLN A 343 15.08 8.98 -16.87
N LEU A 344 14.92 7.66 -16.70
CA LEU A 344 13.71 6.96 -17.12
C LEU A 344 12.50 7.46 -16.33
N PHE A 345 12.63 7.61 -15.01
CA PHE A 345 11.57 8.10 -14.15
C PHE A 345 11.12 9.52 -14.55
N ALA A 346 12.07 10.43 -14.79
CA ALA A 346 11.79 11.79 -15.23
C ALA A 346 11.17 11.84 -16.64
N VAL A 347 11.74 11.11 -17.61
CA VAL A 347 11.26 11.07 -18.99
C VAL A 347 9.88 10.44 -19.08
N PHE A 348 9.64 9.34 -18.36
CA PHE A 348 8.33 8.70 -18.26
C PHE A 348 7.28 9.68 -17.69
N GLY A 349 7.63 10.42 -16.63
CA GLY A 349 6.73 11.44 -16.08
C GLY A 349 6.50 12.62 -17.02
N ILE A 350 7.50 13.06 -17.78
CA ILE A 350 7.35 14.09 -18.82
C ILE A 350 6.44 13.58 -19.94
N LEU A 351 6.53 12.32 -20.35
CA LEU A 351 5.71 11.75 -21.42
C LEU A 351 4.25 11.53 -20.98
N GLU A 352 4.05 11.00 -19.78
CA GLU A 352 2.73 10.81 -19.16
C GLU A 352 1.97 12.13 -18.95
N ASN A 353 2.72 13.24 -18.82
CA ASN A 353 2.20 14.60 -18.64
C ASN A 353 2.65 15.55 -19.77
N SER A 354 2.94 15.00 -20.96
CA SER A 354 3.51 15.75 -22.10
C SER A 354 2.69 16.97 -22.51
N GLY A 355 1.37 16.90 -22.31
CA GLY A 355 0.46 18.01 -22.53
C GLY A 355 0.83 19.27 -21.74
N ASP A 356 1.34 19.15 -20.51
CA ASP A 356 1.67 20.29 -19.65
C ASP A 356 2.90 21.04 -20.16
N PHE A 357 3.92 20.30 -20.60
CA PHE A 357 5.18 20.85 -21.11
C PHE A 357 5.04 21.48 -22.51
N ILE A 358 4.18 20.90 -23.36
CA ILE A 358 3.90 21.44 -24.70
C ILE A 358 3.00 22.69 -24.62
N GLN A 359 1.98 22.65 -23.75
CA GLN A 359 0.99 23.72 -23.64
C GLN A 359 1.58 25.03 -23.09
N ASP A 360 2.56 24.94 -22.18
CA ASP A 360 3.27 26.10 -21.64
C ASP A 360 4.41 26.58 -22.56
N GLY A 361 4.58 25.95 -23.74
CA GLY A 361 5.61 26.29 -24.72
C GLY A 361 7.04 25.94 -24.27
N PHE A 362 7.18 25.17 -23.19
CA PHE A 362 8.46 24.80 -22.60
C PHE A 362 9.17 23.70 -23.41
N LEU A 363 8.41 22.73 -23.94
CA LEU A 363 8.90 21.70 -24.87
C LEU A 363 8.10 21.71 -26.18
N GLY A 364 8.79 21.84 -27.31
CA GLY A 364 8.19 21.70 -28.64
C GLY A 364 7.93 20.23 -29.02
N ASN A 365 7.14 20.02 -30.07
CA ASN A 365 6.80 18.68 -30.57
C ASN A 365 8.05 17.84 -30.92
N ASP A 366 9.06 18.45 -31.55
CA ASP A 366 10.31 17.78 -31.89
C ASP A 366 11.09 17.36 -30.64
N GLN A 367 11.08 18.18 -29.59
CA GLN A 367 11.70 17.86 -28.30
C GLN A 367 10.96 16.72 -27.59
N MET A 368 9.63 16.69 -27.69
CA MET A 368 8.82 15.59 -27.13
C MET A 368 9.07 14.26 -27.83
N GLU A 369 9.30 14.28 -29.15
CA GLU A 369 9.71 13.09 -29.89
C GLU A 369 11.09 12.60 -29.44
N LEU A 370 12.03 13.52 -29.16
CA LEU A 370 13.34 13.17 -28.57
C LEU A 370 13.20 12.55 -27.17
N VAL A 371 12.29 13.07 -26.33
CA VAL A 371 12.00 12.52 -25.00
C VAL A 371 11.45 11.09 -25.13
N LYS A 372 10.54 10.84 -26.06
CA LYS A 372 10.01 9.50 -26.35
C LYS A 372 11.07 8.52 -26.84
N GLN A 373 11.96 8.97 -27.73
CA GLN A 373 13.09 8.16 -28.19
C GLN A 373 14.09 7.88 -27.07
N LYS A 374 14.25 8.82 -26.12
CA LYS A 374 15.09 8.62 -24.93
C LYS A 374 14.49 7.57 -23.99
N GLU A 375 13.17 7.55 -23.80
CA GLU A 375 12.47 6.51 -23.03
C GLU A 375 12.76 5.09 -23.57
N LEU A 376 12.52 4.88 -24.87
CA LEU A 376 12.71 3.57 -25.51
C LEU A 376 14.17 3.07 -25.43
N ARG A 377 15.14 3.98 -25.53
CA ARG A 377 16.55 3.67 -25.33
C ARG A 377 16.83 3.27 -23.88
N LEU A 378 16.37 4.07 -22.92
CA LEU A 378 16.55 3.78 -21.49
C LEU A 378 15.93 2.42 -21.09
N LEU A 379 14.77 2.05 -21.65
CA LEU A 379 14.17 0.72 -21.41
C LEU A 379 15.09 -0.42 -21.87
N SER A 380 15.78 -0.23 -23.00
CA SER A 380 16.72 -1.19 -23.56
C SER A 380 18.02 -1.23 -22.74
N ASP A 381 18.52 -0.08 -22.28
CA ASP A 381 19.71 0.05 -21.44
C ASP A 381 19.50 -0.60 -20.06
N ILE A 382 18.35 -0.34 -19.43
CA ILE A 382 17.98 -0.87 -18.11
C ILE A 382 17.68 -2.37 -18.17
N ARG A 383 17.17 -2.89 -19.30
CA ARG A 383 16.80 -4.31 -19.44
C ARG A 383 17.93 -5.25 -19.05
N ARG A 384 19.17 -4.95 -19.42
CA ARG A 384 20.34 -5.80 -19.10
C ARG A 384 20.59 -5.91 -17.59
N ASN A 385 20.22 -4.87 -16.85
CA ASN A 385 20.44 -4.72 -15.42
C ASN A 385 19.19 -5.00 -14.58
N ALA A 386 18.04 -5.27 -15.22
CA ALA A 386 16.75 -5.38 -14.54
C ALA A 386 16.71 -6.41 -13.41
N VAL A 387 17.37 -7.57 -13.57
CA VAL A 387 17.44 -8.60 -12.52
C VAL A 387 18.31 -8.14 -11.36
N LEU A 388 19.49 -7.57 -11.62
CA LEU A 388 20.36 -7.05 -10.56
C LEU A 388 19.72 -5.87 -9.81
N LEU A 389 18.93 -5.05 -10.52
CA LEU A 389 18.20 -3.92 -9.94
C LEU A 389 17.12 -4.36 -8.95
N VAL A 390 16.42 -5.46 -9.25
CA VAL A 390 15.43 -6.01 -8.31
C VAL A 390 16.09 -6.85 -7.21
N ASP A 391 17.22 -7.50 -7.50
CA ASP A 391 18.04 -8.19 -6.49
C ASP A 391 18.65 -7.17 -5.51
N ALA A 392 18.92 -5.92 -5.93
CA ALA A 392 19.45 -4.84 -5.07
C ALA A 392 18.46 -4.34 -4.03
N PHE A 393 17.19 -4.76 -4.10
CA PHE A 393 16.28 -4.58 -2.97
C PHE A 393 16.51 -5.59 -1.85
N ASP A 394 17.35 -6.61 -2.07
CA ASP A 394 17.75 -7.66 -1.13
C ASP A 394 16.59 -8.32 -0.38
N PHE A 395 15.52 -8.62 -1.12
CA PHE A 395 14.36 -9.29 -0.55
C PHE A 395 14.60 -10.79 -0.43
N HIS A 396 14.63 -11.30 0.81
CA HIS A 396 14.60 -12.74 1.04
C HIS A 396 13.26 -13.34 0.57
N ASP A 397 13.27 -14.56 0.00
CA ASP A 397 12.07 -15.25 -0.51
C ASP A 397 10.90 -15.31 0.48
N ILE A 398 11.22 -15.45 1.78
CA ILE A 398 10.23 -15.48 2.87
C ILE A 398 9.53 -14.12 3.01
N GLN A 399 10.27 -13.02 2.86
CA GLN A 399 9.74 -11.67 2.90
C GLN A 399 8.96 -11.34 1.63
N LEU A 400 9.46 -11.77 0.47
CA LEU A 400 8.78 -11.60 -0.81
C LEU A 400 7.48 -12.41 -0.87
N GLY A 401 7.41 -13.54 -0.15
CA GLY A 401 6.22 -14.37 0.00
C GLY A 401 5.66 -14.89 -1.32
N SER A 402 6.48 -14.94 -2.36
CA SER A 402 6.09 -15.23 -3.73
C SER A 402 6.86 -16.41 -4.28
N ILE A 403 6.13 -17.40 -4.79
CA ILE A 403 6.71 -18.55 -5.49
C ILE A 403 7.18 -18.17 -6.90
N LEU A 404 6.53 -17.17 -7.49
CA LEU A 404 6.87 -16.64 -8.81
C LEU A 404 8.12 -15.77 -8.79
N GLY A 405 8.34 -15.06 -7.68
CA GLY A 405 9.47 -14.13 -7.51
C GLY A 405 10.67 -14.74 -6.81
N ARG A 406 10.76 -16.07 -6.70
CA ARG A 406 11.85 -16.70 -5.94
C ARG A 406 13.21 -16.29 -6.47
N PHE A 407 14.11 -15.99 -5.54
CA PHE A 407 15.50 -15.64 -5.83
C PHE A 407 16.21 -16.74 -6.60
N ASP A 408 15.87 -18.01 -6.36
CA ASP A 408 16.42 -19.15 -7.09
C ASP A 408 15.77 -19.38 -8.47
N GLY A 409 14.69 -18.69 -8.81
CA GLY A 409 14.00 -18.81 -10.11
C GLY A 409 13.34 -20.16 -10.38
N ASN A 410 13.27 -21.07 -9.39
CA ASN A 410 12.67 -22.40 -9.56
C ASN A 410 11.16 -22.35 -9.41
N VAL A 411 10.50 -21.55 -10.25
CA VAL A 411 9.09 -21.19 -10.10
C VAL A 411 8.18 -22.42 -10.19
N TYR A 412 8.27 -23.20 -11.27
CA TYR A 412 7.31 -24.26 -11.56
C TYR A 412 7.37 -25.44 -10.58
N GLU A 413 8.58 -25.84 -10.19
CA GLU A 413 8.76 -26.91 -9.20
C GLU A 413 8.15 -26.52 -7.84
N ASN A 414 8.38 -25.28 -7.41
CA ASN A 414 7.86 -24.78 -6.15
C ASN A 414 6.36 -24.46 -6.20
N LEU A 415 5.81 -24.07 -7.35
CA LEU A 415 4.37 -23.95 -7.56
C LEU A 415 3.68 -25.30 -7.39
N LEU A 416 4.24 -26.35 -7.99
CA LEU A 416 3.70 -27.71 -7.87
C LEU A 416 3.81 -28.23 -6.42
N LYS A 417 4.94 -28.00 -5.74
CA LYS A 417 5.10 -28.36 -4.31
C LYS A 417 4.09 -27.62 -3.43
N TRP A 418 3.89 -26.33 -3.67
CA TRP A 418 2.92 -25.53 -2.92
C TRP A 418 1.48 -26.00 -3.15
N ALA A 419 1.10 -26.28 -4.40
CA ALA A 419 -0.20 -26.83 -4.73
C ALA A 419 -0.44 -28.19 -4.05
N LYS A 420 0.55 -29.11 -4.08
CA LYS A 420 0.48 -30.41 -3.40
C LYS A 420 0.28 -30.30 -1.89
N ASN A 421 0.81 -29.26 -1.26
CA ASN A 421 0.68 -28.99 0.18
C ASN A 421 -0.63 -28.30 0.57
N SER A 422 -1.50 -27.99 -0.40
CA SER A 422 -2.84 -27.43 -0.12
C SER A 422 -3.65 -28.38 0.76
N PRO A 423 -4.35 -27.89 1.81
CA PRO A 423 -5.21 -28.73 2.65
C PRO A 423 -6.30 -29.48 1.87
N LEU A 424 -6.78 -28.90 0.76
CA LEU A 424 -7.75 -29.53 -0.13
C LEU A 424 -7.17 -30.74 -0.86
N ASN A 425 -5.86 -30.80 -1.06
CA ASN A 425 -5.22 -31.93 -1.73
C ASN A 425 -4.76 -33.03 -0.74
N LYS A 426 -5.13 -32.93 0.55
CA LYS A 426 -4.78 -33.94 1.57
C LYS A 426 -5.55 -35.25 1.37
N PRO A 427 -6.90 -35.27 1.31
CA PRO A 427 -7.62 -36.43 0.83
C PRO A 427 -7.80 -36.34 -0.69
N GLU A 428 -7.51 -37.43 -1.40
CA GLU A 428 -7.71 -37.51 -2.85
C GLU A 428 -9.21 -37.45 -3.22
N VAL A 429 -10.07 -37.99 -2.35
CA VAL A 429 -11.54 -37.90 -2.45
C VAL A 429 -12.06 -37.11 -1.26
N GLN A 430 -12.73 -35.99 -1.54
CA GLN A 430 -13.29 -35.13 -0.50
C GLN A 430 -14.46 -35.81 0.24
N GLU A 431 -14.60 -35.55 1.54
CA GLU A 431 -15.74 -36.04 2.33
C GLU A 431 -17.08 -35.53 1.76
N SER A 432 -17.08 -34.31 1.22
CA SER A 432 -18.24 -33.73 0.54
C SER A 432 -18.69 -34.56 -0.67
N TYR A 433 -17.76 -35.22 -1.36
CA TYR A 433 -18.11 -36.13 -2.45
C TYR A 433 -18.92 -37.31 -1.93
N VAL A 434 -18.44 -38.01 -0.89
CA VAL A 434 -19.13 -39.19 -0.32
C VAL A 434 -20.49 -38.81 0.27
N LYS A 435 -20.56 -37.65 0.93
CA LYS A 435 -21.76 -37.23 1.67
C LYS A 435 -22.86 -36.65 0.79
N TYR A 436 -22.50 -35.96 -0.30
CA TYR A 436 -23.46 -35.16 -1.06
C TYR A 436 -23.49 -35.48 -2.55
N LEU A 437 -22.33 -35.62 -3.19
CA LEU A 437 -22.29 -35.92 -4.64
C LEU A 437 -22.59 -37.39 -4.92
N GLN A 438 -22.02 -38.31 -4.15
CA GLN A 438 -22.17 -39.75 -4.37
C GLN A 438 -23.64 -40.21 -4.22
N PRO A 439 -24.44 -39.73 -3.24
CA PRO A 439 -25.86 -40.09 -3.16
C PRO A 439 -26.70 -39.44 -4.26
N LEU A 440 -26.35 -38.23 -4.70
CA LEU A 440 -27.03 -37.52 -5.79
C LEU A 440 -26.82 -38.21 -7.14
N LEU A 441 -25.60 -38.70 -7.39
CA LEU A 441 -25.22 -39.41 -8.61
C LEU A 441 -25.74 -40.86 -8.64
N LYS A 442 -26.23 -41.38 -7.51
CA LYS A 442 -26.94 -42.67 -7.47
C LYS A 442 -28.41 -42.43 -7.84
N PRO A 443 -28.94 -43.08 -8.90
CA PRO A 443 -30.32 -42.87 -9.32
C PRO A 443 -31.28 -43.42 -8.26
N ASN A 444 -32.06 -42.55 -7.61
CA ASN A 444 -33.10 -42.98 -6.69
C ASN A 444 -34.27 -43.58 -7.48
N LYS A 445 -34.47 -44.90 -7.34
CA LYS A 445 -35.69 -45.58 -7.79
C LYS A 445 -36.88 -45.01 -7.02
N SER A 446 -37.70 -44.22 -7.71
CA SER A 446 -38.97 -43.67 -7.21
C SER A 446 -39.86 -44.80 -6.69
N LYS A 447 -40.20 -44.77 -5.40
CA LYS A 447 -41.27 -45.61 -4.84
C LYS A 447 -42.59 -44.86 -5.05
N LEU A 448 -43.35 -45.37 -6.03
CA LEU A 448 -44.75 -45.04 -6.30
C LEU A 448 -45.63 -45.22 -5.07
#